data_AF-A0A656Z315-F1
#
_entry.id   AF-A0A656Z315-F1
#
_cell.length_a   1.000
_cell.length_b   1.000
_cell.length_c   1.000
_cell.angle_alpha   90.00
_cell.angle_beta   90.00
_cell.angle_gamma   90.00
#
_symmetry.space_group_name_H-M   'P 1'
#
loop_
_entity.id
_entity.type
_entity.pdbx_description
1 polymer ?
#
loop_
_entity_poly.entity_id
_entity_poly.type
_entity_poly.pdbx_seq_one_letter_code
_entity_poly.pdbx_strand_id
1 'polypeptide(L)'
;RFAVLALWQAVVSIWQMPRFILPGPLDVVQSLITNAQLIADNAVVTFGEVLGGLFLGSAIGVLTAIGLMMSPLAQRLVMPVMVFSQAIPIFALAPILTLWLGYGPASKIAVTILMIFFPVVSTFLDGMQRTDQTLINAAENLGAKPMQILFRVRIPSAFPSLASGLSLAAVYAPIGAVVGEWVGAS
;
A
#
# COMPACT_ATOMS: atom_id res chain seq x y z
N ARG A 1 22.51 22.80 -6.80
CA ARG A 1 22.63 21.55 -6.00
C ARG A 1 23.41 21.80 -4.70
N PHE A 2 24.68 22.24 -4.74
CA PHE A 2 25.43 22.61 -3.51
C PHE A 2 24.90 23.84 -2.77
N ALA A 3 24.29 24.80 -3.49
CA ALA A 3 23.67 25.97 -2.88
C ALA A 3 22.57 25.62 -1.85
N VAL A 4 21.83 24.53 -2.06
CA VAL A 4 20.78 24.09 -1.13
C VAL A 4 21.40 23.53 0.17
N LEU A 5 22.47 22.74 0.06
CA LEU A 5 23.20 22.22 1.22
C LEU A 5 23.91 23.33 2.00
N ALA A 6 24.50 24.29 1.30
CA ALA A 6 25.13 25.46 1.91
C ALA A 6 24.09 26.33 2.62
N LEU A 7 22.92 26.55 2.02
CA LEU A 7 21.82 27.29 2.65
C LEU A 7 21.30 26.56 3.88
N TRP A 8 21.12 25.23 3.82
CA TRP A 8 20.70 24.44 4.97
C TRP A 8 21.70 24.49 6.11
N GLN A 9 22.99 24.30 5.83
CA GLN A 9 24.05 24.43 6.83
C GLN A 9 24.09 25.86 7.40
N ALA A 10 23.94 26.89 6.58
CA ALA A 10 23.91 28.28 7.03
C ALA A 10 22.72 28.55 7.96
N VAL A 11 21.52 28.08 7.62
CA VAL A 11 20.33 28.23 8.46
C VAL A 11 20.53 27.55 9.82
N VAL A 12 21.02 26.31 9.85
CA VAL A 12 21.27 25.59 11.11
C VAL A 12 22.34 26.28 11.96
N SER A 13 23.42 26.73 11.32
CA SER A 13 24.59 27.31 12.01
C SER A 13 24.32 28.73 12.53
N ILE A 14 23.62 29.57 11.75
CA ILE A 14 23.31 30.97 12.10
C ILE A 14 22.27 31.03 13.22
N TRP A 15 21.25 30.17 13.15
CA TRP A 15 20.13 30.20 14.08
C TRP A 15 20.33 29.29 15.30
N GLN A 16 21.49 28.63 15.41
CA GLN A 16 21.82 27.67 16.47
C GLN A 16 20.66 26.72 16.77
N MET A 17 20.01 26.23 15.70
CA MET A 17 18.83 25.40 15.81
C MET A 17 19.14 24.16 16.64
N PRO A 18 18.29 23.81 17.62
CA PRO A 18 18.49 22.58 18.38
C PRO A 18 18.55 21.38 17.43
N ARG A 19 19.55 20.51 17.62
CA ARG A 19 19.82 19.37 16.71
C ARG A 19 18.66 18.38 16.57
N PHE A 20 17.76 18.35 17.55
CA PHE A 20 16.53 17.53 17.50
C PHE A 20 15.45 18.12 16.58
N ILE A 21 15.51 19.42 16.27
CA ILE A 21 14.56 20.11 15.37
C ILE A 21 15.10 20.09 13.93
N LEU A 22 16.36 20.49 13.74
CA LEU A 22 16.99 20.52 12.43
C LEU A 22 18.50 20.27 12.54
N PRO A 23 18.95 19.01 12.42
CA PRO A 23 20.37 18.70 12.38
C PRO A 23 21.01 19.27 11.11
N GLY A 24 22.30 19.60 11.17
CA GLY A 24 23.02 20.07 9.99
C GLY A 24 23.25 18.93 8.98
N PRO A 25 23.42 19.24 7.67
CA PRO A 25 23.71 18.22 6.66
C PRO A 25 24.95 17.37 6.99
N LEU A 26 25.97 17.94 7.63
CA LEU A 26 27.15 17.20 8.10
C LEU A 26 26.80 16.22 9.24
N ASP A 27 25.96 16.63 10.18
CA ASP A 27 25.51 15.77 11.30
C ASP A 27 24.71 14.58 10.78
N VAL A 28 23.91 14.78 9.73
CA VAL A 28 23.16 13.71 9.06
C VAL A 28 24.10 12.71 8.41
N VAL A 29 25.09 13.18 7.63
CA VAL A 29 26.09 12.30 6.99
C VAL A 29 26.90 11.54 8.04
N GLN A 30 27.32 12.21 9.10
CA GLN A 30 28.06 11.56 10.19
C GLN A 30 27.21 10.51 10.90
N SER A 31 25.92 10.79 11.14
CA SER A 31 24.98 9.83 11.74
C SER A 31 24.72 8.63 10.82
N LEU A 32 24.61 8.85 9.51
CA LEU A 32 24.47 7.79 8.51
C LEU A 32 25.66 6.84 8.51
N ILE A 33 26.89 7.36 8.62
CA ILE A 33 28.11 6.54 8.65
C ILE A 33 28.24 5.83 10.01
N THR A 34 28.06 6.56 11.11
CA THR A 34 28.28 6.03 12.47
C THR A 34 27.25 4.96 12.83
N ASN A 35 26.00 5.13 12.39
CA ASN A 35 24.90 4.19 12.64
C ASN A 35 24.58 3.32 11.41
N ALA A 36 25.48 3.23 10.42
CA ALA A 36 25.21 2.57 9.15
C ALA A 36 24.68 1.15 9.31
N GLN A 37 25.29 0.37 10.22
CA GLN A 37 24.89 -1.01 10.48
C GLN A 37 23.49 -1.08 11.10
N LEU A 38 23.22 -0.30 12.14
CA LEU A 38 21.90 -0.23 12.78
C LEU A 38 20.81 0.21 11.79
N ILE A 39 21.12 1.18 10.94
CA ILE A 39 20.20 1.66 9.89
C ILE A 39 19.96 0.55 8.85
N ALA A 40 21.01 -0.15 8.43
CA ALA A 40 20.89 -1.25 7.47
C ALA A 40 20.05 -2.40 8.03
N ASP A 41 20.29 -2.80 9.28
CA ASP A 41 19.55 -3.88 9.94
C ASP A 41 18.05 -3.57 10.01
N ASN A 42 17.69 -2.36 10.46
CA ASN A 42 16.29 -1.92 10.49
C ASN A 42 15.71 -1.77 9.08
N ALA A 43 16.47 -1.22 8.12
CA ALA A 43 16.01 -1.08 6.74
C ALA A 43 15.68 -2.42 6.08
N VAL A 44 16.45 -3.48 6.37
CA VAL A 44 16.16 -4.84 5.87
C VAL A 44 14.85 -5.36 6.46
N VAL A 45 14.62 -5.14 7.76
CA VAL A 45 13.36 -5.55 8.42
C VAL A 45 12.17 -4.81 7.82
N THR A 46 12.21 -3.47 7.76
CA THR A 46 11.14 -2.66 7.17
C THR A 46 10.91 -3.04 5.71
N PHE A 47 11.97 -3.28 4.93
CA PHE A 47 11.84 -3.72 3.55
C PHE A 47 11.14 -5.08 3.42
N GLY A 48 11.44 -6.02 4.32
CA GLY A 48 10.74 -7.30 4.41
C GLY A 48 9.25 -7.13 4.75
N GLU A 49 8.91 -6.24 5.68
CA GLU A 49 7.53 -5.93 6.05
C GLU A 49 6.75 -5.28 4.88
N VAL A 50 7.39 -4.35 4.17
CA VAL A 50 6.85 -3.70 2.97
C VAL A 50 6.57 -4.72 1.87
N LEU A 51 7.54 -5.59 1.55
CA LEU A 51 7.36 -6.61 0.52
C LEU A 51 6.31 -7.65 0.90
N GLY A 52 6.32 -8.11 2.16
CA GLY A 52 5.35 -9.05 2.68
C GLY A 52 3.93 -8.48 2.64
N GLY A 53 3.75 -7.24 3.09
CA GLY A 53 2.48 -6.54 3.05
C GLY A 53 2.00 -6.25 1.63
N LEU A 54 2.90 -5.85 0.73
CA LEU A 54 2.58 -5.62 -0.69
C LEU A 54 2.14 -6.89 -1.38
N PHE A 55 2.87 -7.99 -1.20
CA PHE A 55 2.52 -9.27 -1.81
C PHE A 55 1.18 -9.79 -1.28
N LEU A 56 1.03 -9.90 0.05
CA LEU A 56 -0.17 -10.45 0.67
C LEU A 56 -1.39 -9.54 0.45
N GLY A 57 -1.24 -8.23 0.63
CA GLY A 57 -2.32 -7.26 0.43
C GLY A 57 -2.79 -7.23 -1.01
N SER A 58 -1.86 -7.29 -1.98
CA SER A 58 -2.22 -7.36 -3.39
C SER A 58 -2.91 -8.67 -3.74
N ALA A 59 -2.40 -9.81 -3.25
CA ALA A 59 -3.01 -11.11 -3.49
C ALA A 59 -4.44 -11.19 -2.93
N ILE A 60 -4.64 -10.78 -1.67
CA ILE A 60 -5.96 -10.73 -1.04
C ILE A 60 -6.88 -9.77 -1.80
N GLY A 61 -6.36 -8.61 -2.22
CA GLY A 61 -7.13 -7.62 -2.96
C GLY A 61 -7.58 -8.11 -4.34
N VAL A 62 -6.69 -8.74 -5.09
CA VAL A 62 -7.00 -9.35 -6.40
C VAL A 62 -8.05 -10.45 -6.25
N LEU A 63 -7.86 -11.36 -5.29
CA LEU A 63 -8.82 -12.45 -5.03
C LEU A 63 -10.19 -11.91 -4.64
N THR A 64 -10.23 -10.88 -3.80
CA THR A 64 -11.48 -10.24 -3.37
C THR A 64 -12.17 -9.57 -4.55
N ALA A 65 -11.46 -8.82 -5.39
CA ALA A 65 -12.05 -8.20 -6.58
C ALA A 65 -12.64 -9.22 -7.55
N ILE A 66 -11.94 -10.35 -7.78
CA ILE A 66 -12.45 -11.45 -8.61
C ILE A 66 -13.73 -12.02 -7.99
N GLY A 67 -13.72 -12.29 -6.68
CA GLY A 67 -14.90 -12.79 -5.96
C GLY A 67 -16.10 -11.84 -6.03
N LEU A 68 -15.87 -10.53 -5.91
CA LEU A 68 -16.91 -9.50 -6.07
C LEU A 68 -17.44 -9.44 -7.50
N MET A 69 -16.57 -9.59 -8.51
CA MET A 69 -16.98 -9.62 -9.92
C MET A 69 -17.84 -10.86 -10.24
N MET A 70 -17.67 -11.97 -9.52
CA MET A 70 -18.45 -13.19 -9.72
C MET A 70 -19.86 -13.14 -9.12
N SER A 71 -20.11 -12.28 -8.11
CA SER A 71 -21.38 -12.25 -7.38
C SER A 71 -21.94 -10.82 -7.26
N PRO A 72 -23.01 -10.50 -8.00
CA PRO A 72 -23.68 -9.19 -7.91
C PRO A 72 -24.20 -8.90 -6.49
N LEU A 73 -24.57 -9.93 -5.73
CA LEU A 73 -25.00 -9.79 -4.34
C LEU A 73 -23.82 -9.42 -3.43
N ALA A 74 -22.68 -10.13 -3.56
CA ALA A 74 -21.48 -9.82 -2.78
C ALA A 74 -21.00 -8.40 -3.07
N GLN A 75 -21.00 -7.99 -4.35
CA GLN A 75 -20.68 -6.62 -4.73
C GLN A 75 -21.59 -5.60 -4.05
N ARG A 76 -22.92 -5.77 -4.09
CA ARG A 76 -23.88 -4.84 -3.46
C ARG A 76 -23.72 -4.74 -1.95
N LEU A 77 -23.34 -5.84 -1.29
CA LEU A 77 -23.17 -5.87 0.17
C LEU A 77 -21.81 -5.34 0.62
N VAL A 78 -20.74 -5.65 -0.11
CA VAL A 78 -19.36 -5.35 0.29
C VAL A 78 -18.93 -3.94 -0.15
N MET A 79 -19.41 -3.43 -1.29
CA MET A 79 -19.02 -2.10 -1.78
C MET A 79 -19.30 -0.97 -0.77
N PRO A 80 -20.49 -0.88 -0.12
CA PRO A 80 -20.75 0.13 0.90
C PRO A 80 -19.78 0.03 2.08
N VAL A 81 -19.50 -1.19 2.53
CA VAL A 81 -18.55 -1.46 3.63
C VAL A 81 -17.15 -1.00 3.24
N MET A 82 -16.70 -1.32 2.01
CA MET A 82 -15.39 -0.91 1.52
C MET A 82 -15.23 0.61 1.44
N VAL A 83 -16.25 1.33 0.98
CA VAL A 83 -16.22 2.80 0.93
C VAL A 83 -16.21 3.38 2.35
N PHE A 84 -17.01 2.83 3.25
CA PHE A 84 -17.04 3.26 4.64
C PHE A 84 -15.72 2.99 5.38
N SER A 85 -15.10 1.82 5.17
CA SER A 85 -13.82 1.48 5.79
C SER A 85 -12.68 2.42 5.40
N GLN A 86 -12.73 3.04 4.22
CA GLN A 86 -11.75 4.05 3.80
C GLN A 86 -11.86 5.36 4.59
N ALA A 87 -12.98 5.63 5.27
CA ALA A 87 -13.12 6.78 6.15
C ALA A 87 -12.42 6.56 7.51
N ILE A 88 -12.09 5.32 7.85
CA ILE A 88 -11.44 4.99 9.12
C ILE A 88 -9.94 5.32 9.00
N PRO A 89 -9.40 6.22 9.84
CA PRO A 89 -7.99 6.55 9.81
C PRO A 89 -7.15 5.35 10.24
N ILE A 90 -6.14 4.99 9.43
CA ILE A 90 -5.28 3.82 9.71
C ILE A 90 -4.57 3.93 11.08
N PHE A 91 -4.24 5.15 11.51
CA PHE A 91 -3.64 5.43 12.82
C PHE A 91 -4.53 5.01 14.00
N ALA A 92 -5.86 4.94 13.80
CA ALA A 92 -6.77 4.43 14.84
C ALA A 92 -6.82 2.89 14.88
N LEU A 93 -6.54 2.23 13.75
CA LEU A 93 -6.56 0.77 13.64
C LEU A 93 -5.23 0.14 14.06
N ALA A 94 -4.10 0.81 13.80
CA ALA A 94 -2.77 0.29 14.10
C ALA A 94 -2.60 -0.16 15.57
N PRO A 95 -3.02 0.59 16.61
CA PRO A 95 -2.87 0.14 17.99
C PRO A 95 -3.67 -1.12 18.30
N ILE A 96 -4.86 -1.26 17.71
CA ILE A 96 -5.73 -2.42 17.88
C ILE A 96 -5.07 -3.66 17.26
N LEU A 97 -4.50 -3.51 16.06
CA LEU A 97 -3.78 -4.58 15.38
C LEU A 97 -2.52 -4.98 16.15
N THR A 98 -1.79 -4.03 16.72
CA THR A 98 -0.64 -4.31 17.59
C THR A 98 -1.07 -5.05 18.86
N LEU A 99 -2.20 -4.69 19.47
CA LEU A 99 -2.72 -5.36 20.67
C LEU A 99 -3.14 -6.80 20.36
N TRP A 100 -3.72 -7.06 19.18
CA TRP A 100 -4.17 -8.40 18.78
C TRP A 100 -3.05 -9.30 18.23
N LEU A 101 -2.17 -8.76 17.40
CA LEU A 101 -1.12 -9.53 16.70
C LEU A 101 0.25 -9.44 17.39
N GLY A 102 0.37 -8.60 18.41
CA GLY A 102 1.60 -8.34 19.16
C GLY A 102 2.50 -7.28 18.49
N TYR A 103 3.57 -6.92 19.21
CA TYR A 103 4.57 -5.93 18.83
C TYR A 103 5.57 -6.39 17.76
N GLY A 104 5.25 -7.47 17.03
CA GLY A 104 6.13 -8.07 16.02
C GLY A 104 5.84 -7.63 14.58
N PRO A 105 6.54 -8.23 13.60
CA PRO A 105 6.33 -7.94 12.17
C PRO A 105 4.89 -8.17 11.70
N ALA A 106 4.15 -9.07 12.35
CA ALA A 106 2.78 -9.42 11.98
C ALA A 106 1.82 -8.22 12.03
N SER A 107 1.89 -7.38 13.07
CA SER A 107 1.00 -6.21 13.20
C SER A 107 1.31 -5.16 12.14
N LYS A 108 2.59 -4.91 11.87
CA LYS A 108 3.05 -3.95 10.84
C LYS A 108 2.70 -4.41 9.43
N ILE A 109 2.87 -5.71 9.15
CA ILE A 109 2.43 -6.32 7.89
C ILE A 109 0.90 -6.21 7.76
N ALA A 110 0.13 -6.42 8.83
CA ALA A 110 -1.32 -6.28 8.79
C ALA A 110 -1.78 -4.85 8.49
N VAL A 111 -1.15 -3.83 9.10
CA VAL A 111 -1.38 -2.42 8.77
C VAL A 111 -1.08 -2.15 7.30
N THR A 112 0.05 -2.66 6.82
CA THR A 112 0.48 -2.54 5.41
C THR A 112 -0.52 -3.21 4.46
N ILE A 113 -1.00 -4.41 4.78
CA ILE A 113 -2.03 -5.13 4.02
C ILE A 113 -3.30 -4.29 3.90
N LEU A 114 -3.79 -3.69 5.01
CA LEU A 114 -5.01 -2.88 4.96
C LEU A 114 -4.87 -1.67 4.04
N MET A 115 -3.72 -0.99 4.06
CA MET A 115 -3.49 0.16 3.18
C MET A 115 -3.43 -0.23 1.69
N ILE A 116 -2.98 -1.44 1.39
CA ILE A 116 -2.81 -1.95 0.03
C ILE A 116 -4.09 -2.60 -0.50
N PHE A 117 -4.85 -3.25 0.38
CA PHE A 117 -6.05 -3.98 0.05
C PHE A 117 -7.06 -3.12 -0.70
N PHE A 118 -7.45 -1.96 -0.15
CA PHE A 118 -8.49 -1.13 -0.74
C PHE A 118 -8.18 -0.62 -2.15
N PRO A 119 -7.03 0.03 -2.43
CA PRO A 119 -6.72 0.49 -3.77
C PRO A 119 -6.59 -0.66 -4.78
N VAL A 120 -6.05 -1.81 -4.38
CA VAL A 120 -5.95 -2.97 -5.29
C VAL A 120 -7.32 -3.54 -5.62
N VAL A 121 -8.20 -3.73 -4.63
CA VAL A 121 -9.55 -4.24 -4.88
C VAL A 121 -10.34 -3.27 -5.76
N SER A 122 -10.36 -1.98 -5.41
CA SER A 122 -11.21 -1.00 -6.09
C SER A 122 -10.79 -0.82 -7.54
N THR A 123 -9.50 -0.60 -7.80
CA THR A 123 -9.01 -0.36 -9.17
C THR A 123 -9.16 -1.58 -10.06
N PHE A 124 -8.93 -2.79 -9.53
CA PHE A 124 -9.06 -4.01 -10.31
C PHE A 124 -10.53 -4.36 -10.59
N LEU A 125 -11.41 -4.21 -9.59
CA LEU A 125 -12.85 -4.39 -9.75
C LEU A 125 -13.43 -3.38 -10.76
N ASP A 126 -13.08 -2.11 -10.62
CA ASP A 126 -13.50 -1.06 -11.55
C ASP A 126 -12.99 -1.33 -12.98
N GLY A 127 -11.75 -1.80 -13.13
CA GLY A 127 -11.19 -2.20 -14.41
C GLY A 127 -11.97 -3.35 -15.07
N MET A 128 -12.33 -4.37 -14.28
CA MET A 128 -13.15 -5.49 -14.76
C MET A 128 -14.58 -5.07 -15.13
N GLN A 129 -15.13 -4.04 -14.48
CA GLN A 129 -16.46 -3.50 -14.79
C GLN A 129 -16.47 -2.62 -16.04
N ARG A 130 -15.38 -1.89 -16.29
CA ARG A 130 -15.22 -0.99 -17.46
C ARG A 130 -14.77 -1.72 -18.74
N THR A 131 -14.70 -3.05 -18.72
CA THR A 131 -14.40 -3.84 -19.91
C THR A 131 -15.41 -3.54 -21.02
N ASP A 132 -14.93 -3.34 -22.26
CA ASP A 132 -15.77 -2.97 -23.40
C ASP A 132 -16.90 -4.00 -23.62
N GLN A 133 -18.14 -3.52 -23.60
CA GLN A 133 -19.32 -4.33 -23.80
C GLN A 133 -19.33 -5.00 -25.18
N THR A 134 -18.68 -4.40 -26.18
CA THR A 134 -18.52 -4.99 -27.52
C THR A 134 -17.74 -6.30 -27.48
N LEU A 135 -16.66 -6.35 -26.68
CA LEU A 135 -15.85 -7.57 -26.49
C LEU A 135 -16.64 -8.65 -25.74
N ILE A 136 -17.42 -8.24 -24.75
CA ILE A 136 -18.28 -9.15 -23.97
C ILE A 136 -19.37 -9.75 -24.88
N ASN A 137 -20.09 -8.92 -25.62
CA ASN A 137 -21.14 -9.35 -26.55
C ASN A 137 -20.57 -10.27 -27.65
N ALA A 138 -19.37 -9.96 -28.17
CA ALA A 138 -18.69 -10.82 -29.14
C ALA A 138 -18.35 -12.20 -28.55
N ALA A 139 -17.85 -12.25 -27.31
CA ALA A 139 -17.56 -13.50 -26.63
C ALA A 139 -18.85 -14.32 -26.35
N GLU A 140 -19.94 -13.67 -25.95
CA GLU A 140 -21.24 -14.31 -25.75
C GLU A 140 -21.81 -14.90 -27.06
N ASN A 141 -21.70 -14.17 -28.18
CA ASN A 141 -22.10 -14.66 -29.50
C ASN A 141 -21.29 -15.89 -29.96
N LEU A 142 -20.04 -16.01 -29.51
CA LEU A 142 -19.19 -17.18 -29.74
C LEU A 142 -19.47 -18.33 -28.75
N GLY A 143 -20.47 -18.20 -27.88
CA GLY A 143 -20.87 -19.22 -26.90
C GLY A 143 -20.02 -19.27 -25.63
N ALA A 144 -19.30 -18.18 -25.31
CA ALA A 144 -18.51 -18.12 -24.08
C ALA A 144 -19.40 -18.11 -22.82
N LYS A 145 -19.08 -18.97 -21.86
CA LYS A 145 -19.73 -19.00 -20.55
C LYS A 145 -19.26 -17.83 -19.67
N PRO A 146 -20.02 -17.42 -18.63
CA PRO A 146 -19.66 -16.31 -17.75
C PRO A 146 -18.24 -16.41 -17.15
N MET A 147 -17.80 -17.63 -16.77
CA MET A 147 -16.44 -17.85 -16.29
C MET A 147 -15.37 -17.64 -17.38
N GLN A 148 -15.67 -18.02 -18.63
CA GLN A 148 -14.74 -17.78 -19.74
C GLN A 148 -14.65 -16.28 -20.04
N ILE A 149 -15.77 -15.55 -19.97
CA ILE A 149 -15.78 -14.09 -20.11
C ILE A 149 -14.94 -13.44 -19.01
N LEU A 150 -15.08 -13.89 -17.76
CA LEU A 150 -14.29 -13.38 -16.64
C LEU A 150 -12.78 -13.58 -16.85
N PHE A 151 -12.34 -14.83 -17.07
CA PHE A 151 -10.92 -15.16 -17.14
C PHE A 151 -10.25 -14.79 -18.47
N ARG A 152 -10.99 -14.75 -19.58
CA ARG A 152 -10.41 -14.50 -20.92
C ARG A 152 -10.67 -13.10 -21.46
N VAL A 153 -11.62 -12.35 -20.90
CA VAL A 153 -11.96 -11.00 -21.36
C VAL A 153 -11.75 -10.00 -20.23
N ARG A 154 -12.51 -10.09 -19.14
CA ARG A 154 -12.50 -9.07 -18.07
C ARG A 154 -11.18 -8.96 -17.34
N ILE A 155 -10.60 -10.07 -16.87
CA ILE A 155 -9.32 -10.07 -16.14
C ILE A 155 -8.19 -9.53 -17.03
N PRO A 156 -7.99 -10.03 -18.27
CA PRO A 156 -6.98 -9.48 -19.17
C PRO A 156 -7.16 -7.99 -19.48
N SER A 157 -8.39 -7.54 -19.73
CA SER A 157 -8.68 -6.13 -19.99
C SER A 157 -8.46 -5.23 -18.76
N ALA A 158 -8.53 -5.77 -17.55
CA ALA A 158 -8.37 -5.04 -16.30
C ALA A 158 -6.90 -4.97 -15.80
N PHE A 159 -5.94 -5.64 -16.46
CA PHE A 159 -4.53 -5.59 -16.05
C PHE A 159 -3.95 -4.17 -15.98
N PRO A 160 -4.24 -3.23 -16.91
CA PRO A 160 -3.78 -1.85 -16.79
C PRO A 160 -4.31 -1.17 -15.51
N SER A 161 -5.57 -1.42 -15.14
CA SER A 161 -6.16 -0.90 -13.91
C SER A 161 -5.55 -1.54 -12.67
N LEU A 162 -5.27 -2.84 -12.70
CA LEU A 162 -4.53 -3.53 -11.63
C LEU A 162 -3.14 -2.92 -11.45
N ALA A 163 -2.41 -2.64 -12.54
CA ALA A 163 -1.09 -2.02 -12.48
C ALA A 163 -1.14 -0.62 -11.83
N SER A 164 -2.19 0.16 -12.10
CA SER A 164 -2.44 1.43 -11.40
C SER A 164 -2.68 1.21 -9.90
N GLY A 165 -3.48 0.22 -9.52
CA GLY A 165 -3.71 -0.16 -8.13
C GLY A 165 -2.43 -0.59 -7.41
N LEU A 166 -1.61 -1.42 -8.06
CA LEU A 166 -0.32 -1.87 -7.54
C LEU A 166 0.69 -0.71 -7.42
N SER A 167 0.63 0.27 -8.32
CA SER A 167 1.47 1.47 -8.24
C SER A 167 1.12 2.32 -7.02
N LEU A 168 -0.17 2.49 -6.72
CA LEU A 168 -0.63 3.14 -5.48
C LEU A 168 -0.23 2.33 -4.25
N ALA A 169 -0.41 1.01 -4.30
CA ALA A 169 -0.01 0.10 -3.23
C ALA A 169 1.50 0.18 -2.93
N ALA A 170 2.35 0.27 -3.96
CA ALA A 170 3.79 0.40 -3.80
C ALA A 170 4.18 1.71 -3.09
N VAL A 171 3.44 2.80 -3.30
CA VAL A 171 3.63 4.07 -2.59
C VAL A 171 3.15 3.97 -1.14
N TYR A 172 2.04 3.28 -0.89
CA TYR A 172 1.47 3.12 0.44
C TYR A 172 2.17 2.07 1.31
N ALA A 173 2.84 1.09 0.71
CA ALA A 173 3.44 -0.01 1.47
C ALA A 173 4.51 0.46 2.48
N PRO A 174 5.48 1.33 2.12
CA PRO A 174 6.43 1.91 3.08
C PRO A 174 5.74 2.74 4.16
N ILE A 175 4.69 3.48 3.81
CA ILE A 175 3.92 4.29 4.77
C ILE A 175 3.26 3.37 5.79
N GLY A 176 2.64 2.27 5.36
CA GLY A 176 2.01 1.29 6.24
C GLY A 176 2.99 0.62 7.21
N ALA A 177 4.18 0.24 6.72
CA ALA A 177 5.22 -0.35 7.56
C ALA A 177 5.69 0.65 8.63
N VAL A 178 6.01 1.89 8.24
CA VAL A 178 6.46 2.94 9.17
C VAL A 178 5.38 3.31 10.18
N VAL A 179 4.10 3.39 9.76
CA VAL A 179 2.98 3.65 10.69
C VAL A 179 2.85 2.50 11.70
N GLY A 180 2.97 1.25 11.25
CA GLY A 180 2.99 0.10 12.13
C GLY A 180 4.15 0.13 13.12
N GLU A 181 5.35 0.50 12.66
CA GLU A 181 6.54 0.65 13.51
C GLU A 181 6.36 1.73 14.57
N TRP A 182 5.84 2.91 14.20
CA TRP A 182 5.62 4.01 15.15
C TRP A 182 4.67 3.63 16.28
N VAL A 183 3.56 2.97 15.92
CA VAL A 183 2.54 2.58 16.88
C VAL A 183 2.97 1.37 17.72
N GLY A 184 3.78 0.46 17.14
CA GLY A 184 4.34 -0.68 17.85
C GLY A 184 5.61 -0.37 18.65
N ALA A 185 6.26 0.78 18.46
CA ALA A 185 7.41 1.19 19.25
C ALA A 185 7.04 1.97 20.53
N SER A 186 5.73 2.15 20.78
CA SER A 186 5.18 2.90 21.92
C SER A 186 4.69 1.98 23.04
#